data_AF-A0A6A8APP0-F1
#
_entry.id   AF-A0A6A8APP0-F1
#
_cell.length_a   1.000
_cell.length_b   1.000
_cell.length_c   1.000
_cell.angle_alpha   90.00
_cell.angle_beta   90.00
_cell.angle_gamma   90.00
#
_symmetry.space_group_name_H-M   'P 1'
#
loop_
_entity.id
_entity.type
_entity.pdbx_description
1 polymer ?
#
loop_
_entity_poly.entity_id
_entity_poly.type
_entity_poly.pdbx_seq_one_letter_code
_entity_poly.pdbx_strand_id
1 'polypeptide(L)'
;MLNRVKEFLLKFGARYEGFIWFTLVGLSILPLITTINDLLTQLALGSGLYKVLEKYAVPVMVRLAGTVLEEVFKIETVISGSSIYMMTGGLPYEVDIVWNCVGWQSFILLAISLVTIMQGKYTLGSRIKCVVLGIEGVVILNIIRVTSTCLLLLNGGYRPAITFHDYFSTVLTFIWLSGFWYLSQNFILDYKTEDDEKPLLESIRTSFKGLDLIGLLPDFIYGKKAMGLATMVIILLATFLNGVAIISVRATGVDQTILSFEYLTSPVTVNTISTSRIMTMPEFTQLDPHAYSDPVQASSSSEFYELWNFYLYGPLGADYSLQGSIIYTVWLKFTISGKLSSYDTQIRFKLYDVNETGGSTLVNSDTFDIGIKKKMTKFQFTGSHIDEYIFDSGHTLRLSISIYDDRELTYVFEYDSSKRHSNIDLPGMVVPERLTGVLQVSFFFATTSIISGHLRSILSRRREQNE
;
A
#
# COMPACT_ATOMS: atom_id res chain seq x y z
N MET A 1 34.68 -43.58 4.36
CA MET A 1 33.30 -43.09 4.60
C MET A 1 33.29 -41.87 5.52
N LEU A 2 33.92 -41.93 6.70
CA LEU A 2 34.05 -40.81 7.64
C LEU A 2 34.65 -39.52 7.03
N ASN A 3 35.70 -39.64 6.20
CA ASN A 3 36.30 -38.48 5.53
C ASN A 3 35.38 -37.82 4.49
N ARG A 4 34.53 -38.61 3.80
CA ARG A 4 33.53 -38.07 2.86
C ARG A 4 32.38 -37.36 3.60
N VAL A 5 32.01 -37.85 4.78
CA VAL A 5 31.01 -37.20 5.65
C VAL A 5 31.57 -35.91 6.25
N LYS A 6 32.85 -35.88 6.63
CA LYS A 6 33.53 -34.69 7.14
C LYS A 6 33.70 -33.62 6.05
N GLU A 7 34.09 -34.00 4.83
CA GLU A 7 34.10 -33.11 3.66
C GLU A 7 32.70 -32.59 3.32
N PHE A 8 31.68 -33.46 3.34
CA PHE A 8 30.30 -33.06 3.09
C PHE A 8 29.82 -32.05 4.13
N LEU A 9 30.06 -32.30 5.42
CA LEU A 9 29.67 -31.41 6.53
C LEU A 9 30.44 -30.08 6.54
N LEU A 10 31.71 -30.05 6.13
CA LEU A 10 32.48 -28.81 5.95
C LEU A 10 31.99 -28.00 4.74
N LYS A 11 31.65 -28.67 3.62
CA LYS A 11 31.01 -28.04 2.45
C LYS A 11 29.59 -27.56 2.74
N PHE A 12 28.85 -28.29 3.61
CA PHE A 12 27.53 -27.90 4.11
C PHE A 12 27.70 -26.66 4.99
N GLY A 13 28.48 -26.72 6.08
CA GLY A 13 28.71 -25.62 7.04
C GLY A 13 29.12 -24.29 6.40
N ALA A 14 30.09 -24.32 5.48
CA ALA A 14 30.56 -23.12 4.76
C ALA A 14 29.49 -22.50 3.83
N ARG A 15 28.49 -23.28 3.38
CA ARG A 15 27.37 -22.80 2.57
C ARG A 15 26.30 -22.08 3.40
N TYR A 16 26.10 -22.46 4.68
CA TYR A 16 25.13 -21.79 5.56
C TYR A 16 25.67 -20.53 6.17
N GLU A 17 26.96 -20.47 6.49
CA GLU A 17 27.58 -19.22 6.97
C GLU A 17 27.43 -18.10 5.94
N GLY A 18 27.69 -18.38 4.65
CA GLY A 18 27.47 -17.41 3.58
C GLY A 18 26.01 -16.95 3.45
N PHE A 19 25.05 -17.86 3.58
CA PHE A 19 23.62 -17.53 3.56
C PHE A 19 23.21 -16.71 4.80
N ILE A 20 23.65 -17.09 6.00
CA ILE A 20 23.39 -16.38 7.25
C ILE A 20 24.02 -14.99 7.19
N TRP A 21 25.26 -14.84 6.73
CA TRP A 21 25.92 -13.54 6.56
C TRP A 21 25.20 -12.69 5.52
N PHE A 22 24.79 -13.27 4.39
CA PHE A 22 24.02 -12.57 3.37
C PHE A 22 22.66 -12.10 3.92
N THR A 23 21.96 -12.94 4.68
CA THR A 23 20.71 -12.58 5.34
C THR A 23 20.94 -11.56 6.45
N LEU A 24 22.02 -11.64 7.22
CA LEU A 24 22.29 -10.72 8.33
C LEU A 24 22.67 -9.33 7.82
N VAL A 25 23.56 -9.24 6.83
CA VAL A 25 23.92 -7.98 6.14
C VAL A 25 22.71 -7.45 5.39
N GLY A 26 22.00 -8.35 4.70
CA GLY A 26 20.73 -8.08 4.06
C GLY A 26 19.68 -7.55 5.03
N LEU A 27 19.56 -8.03 6.26
CA LEU A 27 18.56 -7.48 7.19
C LEU A 27 19.05 -6.20 7.88
N SER A 28 20.36 -6.03 8.04
CA SER A 28 20.95 -4.87 8.73
C SER A 28 20.91 -3.59 7.88
N ILE A 29 20.87 -3.73 6.55
CA ILE A 29 20.84 -2.58 5.63
C ILE A 29 19.39 -2.10 5.40
N LEU A 30 18.36 -2.83 5.87
CA LEU A 30 16.93 -2.53 5.67
C LEU A 30 16.60 -1.07 5.99
N PRO A 31 16.91 -0.56 7.20
CA PRO A 31 16.54 0.79 7.58
C PRO A 31 17.22 1.87 6.73
N LEU A 32 18.43 1.61 6.23
CA LEU A 32 19.15 2.56 5.38
C LEU A 32 18.46 2.71 4.01
N ILE A 33 17.90 1.61 3.51
CA ILE A 33 17.27 1.56 2.19
C ILE A 33 15.93 2.26 2.17
N THR A 34 15.13 2.00 3.19
CA THR A 34 13.85 2.70 3.38
C THR A 34 14.10 4.20 3.53
N THR A 35 15.17 4.59 4.24
CA THR A 35 15.57 6.01 4.35
C THR A 35 15.95 6.62 3.00
N ILE A 36 16.71 5.91 2.16
CA ILE A 36 17.05 6.40 0.80
C ILE A 36 15.81 6.48 -0.08
N ASN A 37 14.85 5.55 0.07
CA ASN A 37 13.56 5.58 -0.64
C ASN A 37 12.75 6.82 -0.32
N ASP A 38 12.60 7.09 0.97
CA ASP A 38 11.85 8.21 1.48
C ASP A 38 12.50 9.51 1.01
N LEU A 39 13.84 9.57 1.04
CA LEU A 39 14.59 10.70 0.51
C LEU A 39 14.33 10.89 -0.99
N LEU A 40 14.47 9.85 -1.82
CA LEU A 40 14.23 9.93 -3.26
C LEU A 40 12.78 10.32 -3.58
N THR A 41 11.83 9.81 -2.81
CA THR A 41 10.42 10.14 -2.95
C THR A 41 10.15 11.59 -2.55
N GLN A 42 10.71 12.05 -1.42
CA GLN A 42 10.62 13.45 -1.02
C GLN A 42 11.27 14.39 -2.03
N LEU A 43 12.38 14.00 -2.64
CA LEU A 43 13.01 14.76 -3.73
C LEU A 43 12.12 14.81 -4.98
N ALA A 44 11.48 13.70 -5.35
CA ALA A 44 10.53 13.65 -6.46
C ALA A 44 9.28 14.51 -6.20
N LEU A 45 8.79 14.52 -4.95
CA LEU A 45 7.69 15.37 -4.50
C LEU A 45 8.10 16.85 -4.51
N GLY A 46 9.28 17.18 -3.98
CA GLY A 46 9.82 18.54 -3.91
C GLY A 46 10.19 19.14 -5.27
N SER A 47 10.61 18.32 -6.23
CA SER A 47 10.90 18.74 -7.62
C SER A 47 9.64 18.86 -8.49
N GLY A 48 8.49 18.34 -8.05
CA GLY A 48 7.26 18.29 -8.85
C GLY A 48 7.29 17.25 -9.97
N LEU A 49 8.30 16.38 -10.03
CA LEU A 49 8.44 15.33 -11.05
C LEU A 49 7.26 14.35 -11.00
N TYR A 50 6.68 14.12 -9.82
CA TYR A 50 5.49 13.28 -9.65
C TYR A 50 4.33 13.73 -10.55
N LYS A 51 4.12 15.05 -10.73
CA LYS A 51 3.04 15.57 -11.58
C LYS A 51 3.22 15.21 -13.05
N VAL A 52 4.47 15.12 -13.51
CA VAL A 52 4.79 14.71 -14.88
C VAL A 52 4.53 13.22 -15.05
N LEU A 53 4.98 12.41 -14.09
CA LEU A 53 4.75 10.96 -14.10
C LEU A 53 3.25 10.63 -14.02
N GLU A 54 2.52 11.30 -13.14
CA GLU A 54 1.07 11.16 -12.95
C GLU A 54 0.28 11.58 -14.20
N LYS A 55 0.69 12.68 -14.85
CA LYS A 55 0.00 13.16 -16.06
C LYS A 55 0.27 12.31 -17.30
N TYR A 56 1.49 11.80 -17.47
CA TYR A 56 1.93 11.18 -18.72
C TYR A 56 2.21 9.69 -18.62
N ALA A 57 2.89 9.24 -17.56
CA ALA A 57 3.34 7.85 -17.45
C ALA A 57 2.27 6.93 -16.85
N VAL A 58 1.55 7.41 -15.83
CA VAL A 58 0.48 6.65 -15.15
C VAL A 58 -0.62 6.21 -16.13
N PRO A 59 -1.22 7.09 -16.96
CA PRO A 59 -2.31 6.67 -17.85
C PRO A 59 -1.86 5.63 -18.89
N VAL A 60 -0.59 5.67 -19.31
CA VAL A 60 -0.03 4.66 -20.20
C VAL A 60 0.12 3.33 -19.49
N MET A 61 0.66 3.32 -18.26
CA MET A 61 0.81 2.10 -17.46
C MET A 61 -0.55 1.45 -17.18
N VAL A 62 -1.56 2.25 -16.79
CA VAL A 62 -2.93 1.81 -16.53
C VAL A 62 -3.53 1.13 -17.76
N ARG A 63 -3.38 1.73 -18.94
CA ARG A 63 -3.87 1.13 -20.19
C ARG A 63 -3.18 -0.17 -20.51
N LEU A 64 -1.85 -0.22 -20.38
CA LEU A 64 -1.08 -1.43 -20.69
C LEU A 64 -1.43 -2.57 -19.72
N ALA A 65 -1.48 -2.29 -18.41
CA ALA A 65 -1.85 -3.28 -17.41
C ALA A 65 -3.31 -3.74 -17.57
N GLY A 66 -4.25 -2.80 -17.78
CA GLY A 66 -5.66 -3.10 -18.03
C GLY A 66 -5.85 -3.97 -19.26
N THR A 67 -5.22 -3.62 -20.40
CA THR A 67 -5.27 -4.44 -21.62
C THR A 67 -4.68 -5.84 -21.41
N VAL A 68 -3.61 -5.99 -20.63
CA VAL A 68 -3.07 -7.32 -20.30
C VAL A 68 -4.07 -8.12 -19.45
N LEU A 69 -4.68 -7.51 -18.44
CA LEU A 69 -5.71 -8.17 -17.61
C LEU A 69 -6.91 -8.62 -18.45
N GLU A 70 -7.37 -7.77 -19.36
CA GLU A 70 -8.50 -8.06 -20.25
C GLU A 70 -8.15 -9.11 -21.30
N GLU A 71 -7.08 -8.91 -22.06
CA GLU A 71 -6.80 -9.76 -23.22
C GLU A 71 -6.12 -11.08 -22.88
N VAL A 72 -5.22 -11.07 -21.89
CA VAL A 72 -4.45 -12.26 -21.51
C VAL A 72 -5.17 -13.08 -20.46
N PHE A 73 -5.73 -12.41 -19.44
CA PHE A 73 -6.35 -13.08 -18.30
C PHE A 73 -7.89 -13.14 -18.37
N LYS A 74 -8.50 -12.53 -19.39
CA LYS A 74 -9.96 -12.53 -19.62
C LYS A 74 -10.76 -12.00 -18.43
N ILE A 75 -10.20 -11.02 -17.72
CA ILE A 75 -10.87 -10.29 -16.66
C ILE A 75 -11.56 -9.08 -17.30
N GLU A 76 -12.85 -8.91 -17.05
CA GLU A 76 -13.55 -7.71 -17.50
C GLU A 76 -12.97 -6.48 -16.81
N THR A 77 -12.30 -5.60 -17.57
CA THR A 77 -11.71 -4.38 -17.04
C THR A 77 -12.27 -3.13 -17.70
N VAL A 78 -12.44 -2.06 -16.91
CA VAL A 78 -12.78 -0.73 -17.39
C VAL A 78 -11.68 0.23 -16.93
N ILE A 79 -11.14 1.02 -17.85
CA ILE A 79 -10.09 1.99 -17.56
C ILE A 79 -10.71 3.38 -17.43
N SER A 80 -10.49 4.06 -16.30
CA SER A 80 -10.88 5.46 -16.13
C SER A 80 -9.78 6.24 -15.42
N GLY A 81 -9.21 7.24 -16.10
CA GLY A 81 -8.14 8.07 -15.52
C GLY A 81 -6.90 7.26 -15.13
N SER A 82 -6.54 7.31 -13.84
CA SER A 82 -5.46 6.54 -13.22
C SER A 82 -5.91 5.17 -12.67
N SER A 83 -7.19 4.85 -12.75
CA SER A 83 -7.77 3.66 -12.14
C SER A 83 -8.09 2.56 -13.14
N ILE A 84 -7.88 1.32 -12.70
CA ILE A 84 -8.34 0.10 -13.37
C ILE A 84 -9.50 -0.47 -12.55
N TYR A 85 -10.68 -0.56 -13.15
CA TYR A 85 -11.84 -1.23 -12.55
C TYR A 85 -11.90 -2.66 -13.06
N MET A 86 -11.91 -3.64 -12.16
CA MET A 86 -12.02 -5.07 -12.49
C MET A 86 -13.37 -5.60 -12.04
N MET A 87 -14.18 -6.10 -12.96
CA MET A 87 -15.52 -6.59 -12.65
C MET A 87 -15.44 -8.03 -12.11
N THR A 88 -15.84 -8.23 -10.86
CA THR A 88 -15.87 -9.57 -10.26
C THR A 88 -17.19 -9.77 -9.52
N GLY A 89 -17.94 -10.81 -9.87
CA GLY A 89 -19.25 -11.10 -9.24
C GLY A 89 -20.30 -10.01 -9.42
N GLY A 90 -20.17 -9.16 -10.45
CA GLY A 90 -21.08 -8.04 -10.73
C GLY A 90 -20.74 -6.73 -10.01
N LEU A 91 -19.65 -6.67 -9.23
CA LEU A 91 -19.16 -5.45 -8.58
C LEU A 91 -17.79 -5.03 -9.13
N PRO A 92 -17.57 -3.72 -9.38
CA PRO A 92 -16.27 -3.20 -9.80
C PRO A 92 -15.29 -3.10 -8.62
N TYR A 93 -14.13 -3.73 -8.76
CA TYR A 93 -12.97 -3.51 -7.89
C TYR A 93 -12.07 -2.45 -8.51
N GLU A 94 -11.98 -1.28 -7.87
CA GLU A 94 -11.11 -0.20 -8.31
C GLU A 94 -9.68 -0.40 -7.80
N VAL A 95 -8.70 -0.27 -8.70
CA VAL A 95 -7.28 -0.18 -8.40
C VAL A 95 -6.74 1.12 -8.97
N ASP A 96 -6.51 2.10 -8.10
CA ASP A 96 -5.89 3.37 -8.47
C ASP A 96 -4.36 3.18 -8.59
N ILE A 97 -3.81 3.53 -9.77
CA ILE A 97 -2.39 3.42 -10.06
C ILE A 97 -1.74 4.78 -9.85
N VAL A 98 -1.02 4.92 -8.75
CA VAL A 98 -0.25 6.15 -8.47
C VAL A 98 1.08 6.19 -9.21
N TRP A 99 1.68 7.37 -9.30
CA TRP A 99 2.96 7.61 -10.00
C TRP A 99 4.12 6.71 -9.54
N ASN A 100 4.08 6.24 -8.29
CA ASN A 100 5.09 5.33 -7.76
C ASN A 100 4.97 3.91 -8.38
N CYS A 101 3.76 3.49 -8.72
CA CYS A 101 3.45 2.20 -9.35
C CYS A 101 3.90 2.11 -10.82
N VAL A 102 4.36 3.22 -11.42
CA VAL A 102 5.02 3.21 -12.73
C VAL A 102 6.39 2.52 -12.68
N GLY A 103 7.03 2.49 -11.51
CA GLY A 103 8.35 1.88 -11.35
C GLY A 103 9.49 2.73 -11.89
N TRP A 104 9.36 4.06 -11.79
CA TRP A 104 10.40 5.04 -12.13
C TRP A 104 11.74 4.75 -11.42
N GLN A 105 11.70 4.15 -10.23
CA GLN A 105 12.86 3.73 -9.45
C GLN A 105 13.70 2.67 -10.17
N SER A 106 13.05 1.70 -10.84
CA SER A 106 13.74 0.68 -11.63
C SER A 106 14.46 1.27 -12.84
N PHE A 107 13.97 2.39 -13.40
CA PHE A 107 14.67 3.13 -14.45
C PHE A 107 15.92 3.84 -13.93
N ILE A 108 15.88 4.41 -12.72
CA ILE A 108 17.07 5.00 -12.09
C ILE A 108 18.11 3.91 -11.83
N LEU A 109 17.69 2.77 -11.29
CA LEU A 109 18.59 1.63 -11.06
C LEU A 109 19.22 1.15 -12.37
N LEU A 110 18.43 1.01 -13.43
CA LEU A 110 18.94 0.69 -14.76
C LEU A 110 19.95 1.74 -15.23
N ALA A 111 19.62 3.03 -15.14
CA ALA A 111 20.51 4.11 -15.57
C ALA A 111 21.86 4.08 -14.85
N ILE A 112 21.85 3.91 -13.53
CA ILE A 112 23.09 3.77 -12.73
C ILE A 112 23.86 2.52 -13.16
N SER A 113 23.18 1.39 -13.38
CA SER A 113 23.82 0.15 -13.82
C SER A 113 24.46 0.28 -15.20
N LEU A 114 23.79 0.98 -16.13
CA LEU A 114 24.32 1.24 -17.48
C LEU A 114 25.58 2.11 -17.40
N VAL A 115 25.55 3.20 -16.62
CA VAL A 115 26.69 4.10 -16.44
C VAL A 115 27.89 3.39 -15.82
N THR A 116 27.66 2.47 -14.88
CA THR A 116 28.74 1.77 -14.16
C THR A 116 29.33 0.62 -14.96
N ILE A 117 28.49 -0.19 -15.63
CA ILE A 117 28.96 -1.43 -16.30
C ILE A 117 29.40 -1.16 -17.75
N MET A 118 28.83 -0.16 -18.44
CA MET A 118 29.20 0.16 -19.82
C MET A 118 30.49 0.99 -19.96
N GLN A 119 31.23 1.22 -18.87
CA GLN A 119 32.52 1.94 -18.90
C GLN A 119 33.61 1.23 -19.73
N GLY A 120 33.40 -0.03 -20.13
CA GLY A 120 34.30 -0.77 -21.01
C GLY A 120 34.35 -0.26 -22.46
N LYS A 121 35.38 -0.66 -23.22
CA LYS A 121 35.56 -0.31 -24.65
C LYS A 121 34.58 -1.08 -25.56
N TYR A 122 33.30 -0.75 -25.50
CA TYR A 122 32.25 -1.37 -26.33
C TYR A 122 31.92 -0.53 -27.57
N THR A 123 31.46 -1.19 -28.64
CA THR A 123 31.01 -0.53 -29.88
C THR A 123 29.76 0.32 -29.61
N LEU A 124 29.57 1.42 -30.33
CA LEU A 124 28.42 2.30 -30.09
C LEU A 124 27.08 1.60 -30.41
N GLY A 125 27.06 0.79 -31.47
CA GLY A 125 25.87 0.05 -31.88
C GLY A 125 25.41 -0.96 -30.82
N SER A 126 26.33 -1.72 -30.23
CA SER A 126 26.01 -2.66 -29.15
C SER A 126 25.55 -1.96 -27.87
N ARG A 127 26.15 -0.81 -27.54
CA ARG A 127 25.72 0.04 -26.42
C ARG A 127 24.29 0.52 -26.58
N ILE A 128 23.91 1.02 -27.74
CA ILE A 128 22.54 1.49 -27.99
C ILE A 128 21.54 0.33 -27.88
N LYS A 129 21.84 -0.83 -28.49
CA LYS A 129 21.01 -2.03 -28.37
C LYS A 129 20.82 -2.45 -26.91
N CYS A 130 21.90 -2.44 -26.12
CA CYS A 130 21.86 -2.74 -24.69
C CYS A 130 20.97 -1.78 -23.91
N VAL A 131 21.04 -0.48 -24.19
CA VAL A 131 20.21 0.55 -23.53
C VAL A 131 18.73 0.37 -23.88
N VAL A 132 18.40 0.20 -25.17
CA VAL A 132 17.02 0.02 -25.62
C VAL A 132 16.41 -1.24 -24.99
N LEU A 133 17.12 -2.36 -25.03
CA LEU A 133 16.66 -3.62 -24.46
C LEU A 133 16.48 -3.53 -22.93
N GLY A 134 17.35 -2.77 -22.25
CA GLY A 134 17.18 -2.48 -20.83
C GLY A 134 15.90 -1.69 -20.54
N ILE A 135 15.64 -0.62 -21.29
CA ILE A 135 14.45 0.22 -21.14
C ILE A 135 13.17 -0.61 -21.39
N GLU A 136 13.13 -1.36 -22.49
CA GLU A 136 12.00 -2.24 -22.82
C GLU A 136 11.77 -3.29 -21.72
N GLY A 137 12.83 -3.90 -21.21
CA GLY A 137 12.72 -4.88 -20.14
C GLY A 137 12.18 -4.27 -18.84
N VAL A 138 12.58 -3.06 -18.46
CA VAL A 138 12.00 -2.37 -17.29
C VAL A 138 10.52 -2.06 -17.49
N VAL A 139 10.11 -1.63 -18.68
CA VAL A 139 8.68 -1.40 -18.99
C VAL A 139 7.89 -2.69 -18.83
N ILE A 140 8.34 -3.78 -19.45
CA ILE A 140 7.68 -5.10 -19.39
C ILE A 140 7.61 -5.61 -17.95
N LEU A 141 8.70 -5.50 -17.20
CA LEU A 141 8.77 -5.91 -15.80
C LEU A 141 7.72 -5.19 -14.95
N ASN A 142 7.57 -3.88 -15.14
CA ASN A 142 6.60 -3.09 -14.38
C ASN A 142 5.15 -3.42 -14.77
N ILE A 143 4.88 -3.70 -16.04
CA ILE A 143 3.56 -4.18 -16.48
C ILE A 143 3.25 -5.52 -15.81
N ILE A 144 4.21 -6.47 -15.83
CA ILE A 144 4.07 -7.78 -15.16
C ILE A 144 3.81 -7.59 -13.68
N ARG A 145 4.55 -6.69 -13.01
CA ARG A 145 4.36 -6.38 -11.59
C ARG A 145 2.94 -5.91 -11.31
N VAL A 146 2.49 -4.84 -11.97
CA VAL A 146 1.16 -4.26 -11.74
C VAL A 146 0.06 -5.28 -12.02
N THR A 147 0.14 -5.97 -13.16
CA THR A 147 -0.82 -7.00 -13.55
C THR A 147 -0.87 -8.13 -12.52
N SER A 148 0.30 -8.63 -12.07
CA SER A 148 0.37 -9.71 -11.08
C SER A 148 -0.19 -9.28 -9.73
N THR A 149 0.06 -8.04 -9.30
CA THR A 149 -0.55 -7.47 -8.10
C THR A 149 -2.08 -7.46 -8.21
N CYS A 150 -2.64 -7.02 -9.34
CA CYS A 150 -4.09 -7.03 -9.58
C CYS A 150 -4.65 -8.47 -9.56
N LEU A 151 -3.97 -9.43 -10.17
CA LEU A 151 -4.39 -10.84 -10.14
C LEU A 151 -4.36 -11.43 -8.72
N LEU A 152 -3.34 -11.08 -7.93
CA LEU A 152 -3.25 -11.49 -6.54
C LEU A 152 -4.34 -10.82 -5.69
N LEU A 153 -4.71 -9.58 -6.01
CA LEU A 153 -5.80 -8.90 -5.32
C LEU A 153 -7.14 -9.62 -5.54
N LEU A 154 -7.42 -10.04 -6.78
CA LEU A 154 -8.65 -10.74 -7.12
C LEU A 154 -8.73 -12.16 -6.53
N ASN A 155 -7.61 -12.91 -6.53
CA ASN A 155 -7.62 -14.32 -6.13
C ASN A 155 -7.18 -14.58 -4.69
N GLY A 156 -6.33 -13.72 -4.14
CA GLY A 156 -5.74 -13.85 -2.81
C GLY A 156 -6.14 -12.74 -1.83
N GLY A 157 -6.87 -11.72 -2.30
CA GLY A 157 -7.26 -10.57 -1.49
C GLY A 157 -6.12 -9.56 -1.29
N TYR A 158 -6.38 -8.57 -0.44
CA TYR A 158 -5.49 -7.41 -0.27
C TYR A 158 -4.10 -7.77 0.28
N ARG A 159 -4.04 -8.63 1.31
CA ARG A 159 -2.78 -8.94 2.02
C ARG A 159 -1.70 -9.57 1.12
N PRO A 160 -1.99 -10.60 0.31
CA PRO A 160 -1.00 -11.16 -0.61
C PRO A 160 -0.62 -10.18 -1.72
N ALA A 161 -1.57 -9.38 -2.20
CA ALA A 161 -1.34 -8.40 -3.25
C ALA A 161 -0.37 -7.29 -2.80
N ILE A 162 -0.61 -6.69 -1.62
CA ILE A 162 0.28 -5.65 -1.09
C ILE A 162 1.65 -6.21 -0.72
N THR A 163 1.71 -7.43 -0.15
CA THR A 163 2.99 -8.10 0.15
C THR A 163 3.80 -8.33 -1.13
N PHE A 164 3.14 -8.77 -2.21
CA PHE A 164 3.81 -8.94 -3.49
C PHE A 164 4.27 -7.61 -4.09
N HIS A 165 3.40 -6.61 -4.06
CA HIS A 165 3.67 -5.27 -4.57
C HIS A 165 4.87 -4.64 -3.86
N ASP A 166 4.93 -4.72 -2.54
CA ASP A 166 5.94 -4.02 -1.74
C ASP A 166 7.25 -4.79 -1.65
N TYR A 167 7.22 -6.12 -1.54
CA TYR A 167 8.43 -6.92 -1.28
C TYR A 167 8.89 -7.76 -2.48
N PHE A 168 7.99 -8.47 -3.15
CA PHE A 168 8.38 -9.40 -4.21
C PHE A 168 8.71 -8.70 -5.54
N SER A 169 8.13 -7.52 -5.77
CA SER A 169 8.44 -6.70 -6.95
C SER A 169 9.93 -6.34 -7.05
N THR A 170 10.56 -6.11 -5.90
CA THR A 170 11.97 -5.82 -5.77
C THR A 170 12.81 -7.04 -6.14
N VAL A 171 12.48 -8.21 -5.60
CA VAL A 171 13.13 -9.49 -5.96
C VAL A 171 13.05 -9.74 -7.47
N LEU A 172 11.88 -9.49 -8.06
CA LEU A 172 11.67 -9.64 -9.51
C LEU A 172 12.58 -8.70 -10.32
N THR A 173 12.74 -7.45 -9.87
CA THR A 173 13.65 -6.47 -10.50
C THR A 173 15.10 -6.92 -10.45
N PHE A 174 15.55 -7.54 -9.34
CA PHE A 174 16.90 -8.09 -9.23
C PHE A 174 17.16 -9.26 -10.16
N ILE A 175 16.23 -10.22 -10.19
CA ILE A 175 16.32 -11.38 -11.08
C ILE A 175 16.43 -10.88 -12.53
N TRP A 176 15.59 -9.91 -12.89
CA TRP A 176 15.61 -9.30 -14.20
C TRP A 176 16.93 -8.57 -14.47
N LEU A 177 17.41 -7.69 -13.59
CA LEU A 177 18.63 -6.92 -13.81
C LEU A 177 19.87 -7.83 -13.89
N SER A 178 19.92 -8.88 -13.08
CA SER A 178 20.99 -9.89 -13.11
C SER A 178 20.96 -10.68 -14.42
N GLY A 179 19.78 -11.11 -14.85
CA GLY A 179 19.58 -11.78 -16.13
C GLY A 179 19.90 -10.87 -17.32
N PHE A 180 19.46 -9.63 -17.27
CA PHE A 180 19.73 -8.59 -18.27
C PHE A 180 21.23 -8.38 -18.46
N TRP A 181 21.99 -8.22 -17.36
CA TRP A 181 23.43 -8.02 -17.46
C TRP A 181 24.18 -9.28 -17.88
N TYR A 182 23.76 -10.45 -17.42
CA TYR A 182 24.29 -11.71 -17.90
C TYR A 182 24.10 -11.85 -19.41
N LEU A 183 22.90 -11.55 -19.92
CA LEU A 183 22.62 -11.59 -21.36
C LEU A 183 23.41 -10.51 -22.11
N SER A 184 23.46 -9.30 -21.55
CA SER A 184 24.10 -8.16 -22.21
C SER A 184 25.60 -8.36 -22.36
N GLN A 185 26.29 -8.86 -21.34
CA GLN A 185 27.74 -9.09 -21.38
C GLN A 185 28.12 -10.27 -22.28
N ASN A 186 27.30 -11.31 -22.34
CA ASN A 186 27.63 -12.53 -23.08
C ASN A 186 27.20 -12.48 -24.55
N PHE A 187 26.13 -11.72 -24.88
CA PHE A 187 25.49 -11.82 -26.20
C PHE A 187 25.22 -10.47 -26.89
N ILE A 188 25.14 -9.35 -26.16
CA ILE A 188 24.73 -8.06 -26.75
C ILE A 188 25.92 -7.11 -26.93
N LEU A 189 26.81 -7.03 -25.94
CA LEU A 189 27.91 -6.09 -25.91
C LEU A 189 29.13 -6.61 -26.69
N ASP A 190 29.46 -5.90 -27.76
CA ASP A 190 30.64 -6.18 -28.57
C ASP A 190 31.78 -5.21 -28.22
N TYR A 191 33.00 -5.72 -28.12
CA TYR A 191 34.19 -4.91 -27.87
C TYR A 191 34.64 -4.18 -29.15
N LYS A 192 35.08 -2.92 -29.01
CA LYS A 192 35.68 -2.17 -30.12
C LYS A 192 36.99 -2.81 -30.57
N THR A 193 37.08 -3.16 -31.85
CA THR A 193 38.34 -3.40 -32.56
C THR A 193 38.91 -2.08 -33.09
N GLU A 194 40.22 -1.99 -33.33
CA GLU A 194 40.96 -0.74 -33.65
C GLU A 194 40.42 0.06 -34.85
N ASP A 195 39.59 -0.53 -35.72
CA ASP A 195 39.06 0.11 -36.94
C ASP A 195 37.82 1.02 -36.75
N ASP A 196 37.13 1.01 -35.60
CA ASP A 196 35.81 1.66 -35.42
C ASP A 196 35.84 3.17 -35.04
N GLU A 197 37.02 3.80 -34.96
CA GLU A 197 37.21 5.00 -34.14
C GLU A 197 36.73 6.33 -34.76
N LYS A 198 36.49 6.43 -36.08
CA LYS A 198 36.59 7.75 -36.75
C LYS A 198 35.30 8.51 -37.12
N PRO A 199 34.15 7.94 -37.51
CA PRO A 199 33.10 8.77 -38.13
C PRO A 199 32.05 9.37 -37.17
N LEU A 200 31.80 8.78 -35.99
CA LEU A 200 30.59 9.09 -35.20
C LEU A 200 30.85 9.97 -33.94
N LEU A 201 32.04 9.86 -33.34
CA LEU A 201 32.42 10.68 -32.18
C LEU A 201 32.57 12.17 -32.53
N GLU A 202 32.93 12.46 -33.79
CA GLU A 202 33.06 13.83 -34.29
C GLU A 202 31.70 14.51 -34.51
N SER A 203 30.66 13.72 -34.85
CA SER A 203 29.28 14.20 -34.98
C SER A 203 28.61 14.49 -33.63
N ILE A 204 28.90 13.71 -32.59
CA ILE A 204 28.29 13.91 -31.27
C ILE A 204 28.99 15.06 -30.50
N ARG A 205 30.31 15.18 -30.64
CA ARG A 205 31.11 16.24 -29.99
C ARG A 205 30.75 17.64 -30.48
N THR A 206 30.29 17.76 -31.73
CA THR A 206 29.84 19.03 -32.32
C THR A 206 28.45 19.44 -31.86
N SER A 207 27.55 18.49 -31.56
CA SER A 207 26.19 18.77 -31.06
C SER A 207 26.12 19.10 -29.57
N PHE A 208 27.06 18.65 -28.73
CA PHE A 208 26.99 18.81 -27.27
C PHE A 208 27.90 19.91 -26.69
N LYS A 209 28.40 20.83 -27.53
CA LYS A 209 29.40 21.84 -27.18
C LYS A 209 28.95 22.95 -26.20
N GLY A 210 27.82 22.78 -25.50
CA GLY A 210 27.23 23.79 -24.62
C GLY A 210 26.60 23.28 -23.31
N LEU A 211 26.66 21.98 -22.99
CA LEU A 211 26.16 21.45 -21.71
C LEU A 211 27.32 20.91 -20.87
N ASP A 212 27.86 21.76 -20.00
CA ASP A 212 28.91 21.38 -19.05
C ASP A 212 28.30 20.68 -17.82
N LEU A 213 27.68 19.51 -18.05
CA LEU A 213 27.12 18.66 -16.99
C LEU A 213 28.15 17.67 -16.42
N ILE A 214 29.36 17.63 -17.00
CA ILE A 214 30.39 16.62 -16.72
C ILE A 214 31.30 17.01 -15.54
N GLY A 215 31.32 18.30 -15.17
CA GLY A 215 32.15 18.82 -14.08
C GLY A 215 31.64 18.60 -12.65
N LEU A 216 30.52 17.89 -12.45
CA LEU A 216 29.86 17.76 -11.14
C LEU A 216 29.90 16.33 -10.55
N LEU A 217 30.56 15.39 -11.21
CA LEU A 217 30.70 14.02 -10.68
C LEU A 217 32.04 13.87 -9.95
N PRO A 218 32.06 13.57 -8.65
CA PRO A 218 33.30 13.35 -7.92
C PRO A 218 34.05 12.14 -8.48
N ASP A 219 35.38 12.15 -8.36
CA ASP A 219 36.36 11.14 -8.82
C ASP A 219 36.10 9.69 -8.37
N PHE A 220 35.03 9.45 -7.59
CA PHE A 220 34.54 8.16 -7.14
C PHE A 220 34.14 7.20 -8.27
N ILE A 221 33.77 7.71 -9.46
CA ILE A 221 33.26 6.91 -10.59
C ILE A 221 34.38 6.30 -11.46
N TYR A 222 35.61 6.79 -11.36
CA TYR A 222 36.72 6.39 -12.24
C TYR A 222 37.62 5.25 -11.69
N GLY A 223 37.30 4.71 -10.51
CA GLY A 223 38.10 3.65 -9.87
C GLY A 223 37.83 2.24 -10.38
N LYS A 224 38.85 1.61 -11.01
CA LYS A 224 39.05 0.17 -11.33
C LYS A 224 37.86 -0.80 -11.17
N LYS A 225 37.55 -1.55 -12.25
CA LYS A 225 36.58 -2.68 -12.43
C LYS A 225 36.09 -3.46 -11.18
N ALA A 226 36.91 -3.66 -10.15
CA ALA A 226 36.50 -4.32 -8.89
C ALA A 226 35.62 -3.43 -7.99
N MET A 227 35.82 -2.10 -8.00
CA MET A 227 34.95 -1.17 -7.29
C MET A 227 33.57 -1.08 -7.95
N GLY A 228 33.45 -1.19 -9.28
CA GLY A 228 32.17 -1.19 -9.98
C GLY A 228 31.24 -2.35 -9.59
N LEU A 229 31.79 -3.54 -9.33
CA LEU A 229 31.02 -4.68 -8.83
C LEU A 229 30.65 -4.51 -7.35
N ALA A 230 31.56 -3.97 -6.53
CA ALA A 230 31.30 -3.72 -5.12
C ALA A 230 30.30 -2.57 -4.89
N THR A 231 30.37 -1.50 -5.69
CA THR A 231 29.39 -0.41 -5.67
C THR A 231 28.08 -0.85 -6.28
N MET A 232 28.07 -1.70 -7.32
CA MET A 232 26.86 -2.36 -7.78
C MET A 232 26.30 -3.23 -6.66
N VAL A 233 27.09 -4.04 -5.96
CA VAL A 233 26.63 -4.84 -4.81
C VAL A 233 26.15 -3.95 -3.66
N ILE A 234 26.70 -2.76 -3.43
CA ILE A 234 26.24 -1.81 -2.40
C ILE A 234 24.98 -1.06 -2.84
N ILE A 235 24.84 -0.71 -4.12
CA ILE A 235 23.64 -0.06 -4.71
C ILE A 235 22.52 -1.09 -4.88
N LEU A 236 22.86 -2.32 -5.26
CA LEU A 236 22.00 -3.50 -5.27
C LEU A 236 21.62 -3.87 -3.85
N LEU A 237 22.55 -3.92 -2.89
CA LEU A 237 22.21 -4.10 -1.48
C LEU A 237 21.44 -2.92 -0.93
N ALA A 238 21.62 -1.69 -1.44
CA ALA A 238 20.86 -0.50 -1.06
C ALA A 238 19.50 -0.40 -1.79
N THR A 239 19.25 -1.27 -2.77
CA THR A 239 17.94 -1.49 -3.39
C THR A 239 17.31 -2.83 -2.95
N PHE A 240 18.10 -3.72 -2.34
CA PHE A 240 17.77 -5.10 -1.92
C PHE A 240 16.65 -5.15 -0.89
N LEU A 241 16.37 -4.02 -0.22
CA LEU A 241 15.40 -3.99 0.86
C LEU A 241 14.49 -2.77 0.79
N ASN A 242 14.19 -2.34 -0.43
CA ASN A 242 13.17 -1.33 -0.64
C ASN A 242 11.82 -1.95 -0.94
N GLY A 243 10.87 -1.51 -0.14
CA GLY A 243 9.54 -2.03 0.05
C GLY A 243 8.94 -1.57 1.36
N VAL A 244 9.36 -0.40 1.88
CA VAL A 244 8.66 0.25 2.98
C VAL A 244 8.32 1.66 2.53
N ALA A 245 7.01 1.92 2.61
CA ALA A 245 6.30 3.19 2.51
C ALA A 245 6.52 4.00 1.21
N ILE A 246 5.48 4.02 0.36
CA ILE A 246 4.58 5.16 0.18
C ILE A 246 3.41 4.64 -0.67
N ILE A 247 2.45 3.99 0.00
CA ILE A 247 1.10 4.53 -0.05
C ILE A 247 1.16 5.68 0.94
N SER A 248 1.39 6.90 0.45
CA SER A 248 1.06 8.06 1.27
C SER A 248 -0.45 8.18 1.21
N VAL A 249 -1.13 7.42 2.08
CA VAL A 249 -2.26 8.04 2.75
C VAL A 249 -1.70 9.30 3.38
N ARG A 250 -2.44 10.38 3.20
CA ARG A 250 -2.13 11.73 3.68
C ARG A 250 -2.01 11.70 5.21
N ALA A 251 -0.87 11.26 5.76
CA ALA A 251 -0.59 11.30 7.18
C ALA A 251 -0.20 12.73 7.56
N THR A 252 -1.21 13.58 7.66
CA THR A 252 -1.14 14.82 8.43
C THR A 252 -2.07 14.66 9.63
N GLY A 253 -1.48 14.32 10.77
CA GLY A 253 -2.16 14.26 12.07
C GLY A 253 -2.62 12.84 12.43
N VAL A 254 -2.31 12.41 13.66
CA VAL A 254 -2.88 11.29 14.43
C VAL A 254 -3.86 10.44 13.62
N ASP A 255 -3.47 9.22 13.19
CA ASP A 255 -4.20 8.37 12.24
C ASP A 255 -5.72 8.32 12.52
N GLN A 256 -6.45 9.17 11.80
CA GLN A 256 -7.89 9.35 11.85
C GLN A 256 -8.51 8.58 10.68
N THR A 257 -9.37 7.60 10.97
CA THR A 257 -10.15 6.91 9.93
C THR A 257 -11.50 7.59 9.77
N ILE A 258 -11.63 8.39 8.72
CA ILE A 258 -12.90 9.07 8.40
C ILE A 258 -13.77 8.14 7.56
N LEU A 259 -14.83 7.58 8.14
CA LEU A 259 -15.84 6.83 7.40
C LEU A 259 -16.92 7.77 6.87
N SER A 260 -17.14 7.77 5.57
CA SER A 260 -18.15 8.60 4.91
C SER A 260 -19.49 7.88 4.89
N PHE A 261 -20.59 8.61 5.14
CA PHE A 261 -21.92 8.05 4.95
C PHE A 261 -22.32 8.15 3.48
N GLU A 262 -22.77 7.03 2.90
CA GLU A 262 -23.18 6.90 1.50
C GLU A 262 -24.49 6.12 1.37
N TYR A 263 -25.22 6.38 0.28
CA TYR A 263 -26.49 5.71 -0.02
C TYR A 263 -26.40 4.91 -1.32
N LEU A 264 -26.68 3.61 -1.23
CA LEU A 264 -26.78 2.73 -2.39
C LEU A 264 -28.24 2.57 -2.82
N THR A 265 -28.50 2.87 -4.10
CA THR A 265 -29.81 2.65 -4.73
C THR A 265 -30.24 1.19 -4.74
N SER A 266 -29.27 0.28 -4.79
CA SER A 266 -29.47 -1.16 -4.67
C SER A 266 -28.95 -1.62 -3.31
N PRO A 267 -29.80 -2.21 -2.43
CA PRO A 267 -29.36 -2.70 -1.13
C PRO A 267 -28.25 -3.74 -1.25
N VAL A 268 -27.30 -3.70 -0.33
CA VAL A 268 -26.21 -4.67 -0.19
C VAL A 268 -26.39 -5.47 1.09
N THR A 269 -25.84 -6.68 1.11
CA THR A 269 -25.85 -7.53 2.30
C THR A 269 -24.50 -7.42 3.01
N VAL A 270 -24.52 -6.94 4.26
CA VAL A 270 -23.35 -6.89 5.14
C VAL A 270 -23.64 -7.77 6.35
N ASN A 271 -22.85 -8.84 6.54
CA ASN A 271 -23.00 -9.78 7.65
C ASN A 271 -24.46 -10.23 7.88
N THR A 272 -25.11 -10.72 6.82
CA THR A 272 -26.53 -11.14 6.77
C THR A 272 -27.59 -10.03 6.87
N ILE A 273 -27.18 -8.77 7.05
CA ILE A 273 -28.08 -7.61 7.10
C ILE A 273 -28.15 -6.93 5.74
N SER A 274 -29.36 -6.81 5.18
CA SER A 274 -29.61 -6.05 3.96
C SER A 274 -29.78 -4.55 4.28
N THR A 275 -28.96 -3.68 3.68
CA THR A 275 -29.00 -2.23 3.90
C THR A 275 -28.64 -1.44 2.63
N SER A 276 -29.22 -0.26 2.48
CA SER A 276 -28.82 0.75 1.48
C SER A 276 -27.96 1.87 2.08
N ARG A 277 -27.81 1.90 3.40
CA ARG A 277 -27.07 2.94 4.14
C ARG A 277 -25.75 2.36 4.59
N ILE A 278 -24.66 2.85 4.02
CA ILE A 278 -23.33 2.31 4.25
C ILE A 278 -22.36 3.39 4.73
N MET A 279 -21.30 2.92 5.39
CA MET A 279 -20.10 3.67 5.68
C MET A 279 -18.99 3.16 4.78
N THR A 280 -18.26 4.05 4.13
CA THR A 280 -17.12 3.72 3.28
C THR A 280 -15.83 4.25 3.91
N MET A 281 -14.75 3.49 3.79
CA MET A 281 -13.41 3.96 4.15
C MET A 281 -13.02 5.13 3.24
N PRO A 282 -12.07 6.00 3.65
CA PRO A 282 -11.57 7.08 2.79
C PRO A 282 -11.12 6.61 1.41
N GLU A 283 -10.50 5.43 1.37
CA GLU A 283 -9.98 4.75 0.16
C GLU A 283 -11.08 4.38 -0.85
N PHE A 284 -12.31 4.19 -0.37
CA PHE A 284 -13.46 3.72 -1.16
C PHE A 284 -14.58 4.76 -1.22
N THR A 285 -14.37 5.95 -0.65
CA THR A 285 -15.39 6.99 -0.59
C THR A 285 -15.58 7.62 -1.97
N GLN A 286 -16.81 7.61 -2.49
CA GLN A 286 -17.16 8.31 -3.72
C GLN A 286 -18.30 9.30 -3.47
N LEU A 287 -17.94 10.55 -3.15
CA LEU A 287 -18.93 11.58 -2.82
C LEU A 287 -19.54 12.23 -4.07
N ASP A 288 -20.87 12.29 -4.12
CA ASP A 288 -21.58 12.97 -5.20
C ASP A 288 -21.47 14.51 -5.15
N PRO A 289 -21.65 15.19 -6.29
CA PRO A 289 -21.75 16.65 -6.32
C PRO A 289 -23.05 17.18 -5.67
N HIS A 290 -24.05 16.31 -5.47
CA HIS A 290 -25.33 16.62 -4.84
C HIS A 290 -25.56 15.68 -3.64
N ALA A 291 -26.00 16.24 -2.51
CA ALA A 291 -26.23 15.45 -1.30
C ALA A 291 -27.48 14.57 -1.44
N TYR A 292 -27.35 13.31 -1.05
CA TYR A 292 -28.48 12.44 -0.80
C TYR A 292 -29.28 12.99 0.39
N SER A 293 -30.60 13.12 0.24
CA SER A 293 -31.50 13.61 1.28
C SER A 293 -32.34 12.45 1.81
N ASP A 294 -32.19 12.13 3.08
CA ASP A 294 -32.83 10.98 3.73
C ASP A 294 -33.83 11.45 4.81
N PRO A 295 -35.11 11.67 4.43
CA PRO A 295 -36.15 12.09 5.36
C PRO A 295 -36.69 10.89 6.16
N VAL A 296 -36.70 11.02 7.49
CA VAL A 296 -37.30 10.04 8.41
C VAL A 296 -38.21 10.76 9.38
N GLN A 297 -39.43 10.25 9.55
CA GLN A 297 -40.40 10.77 10.50
C GLN A 297 -40.27 10.04 11.84
N ALA A 298 -40.11 10.78 12.93
CA ALA A 298 -40.15 10.23 14.28
C ALA A 298 -41.60 9.99 14.73
N SER A 299 -41.81 9.06 15.67
CA SER A 299 -43.13 8.72 16.20
C SER A 299 -43.53 9.66 17.36
N SER A 300 -44.74 9.50 17.91
CA SER A 300 -45.33 10.36 18.95
C SER A 300 -44.90 10.05 20.38
N SER A 301 -44.25 8.92 20.65
CA SER A 301 -43.73 8.59 21.98
C SER A 301 -42.56 9.51 22.36
N SER A 302 -42.51 9.95 23.62
CA SER A 302 -41.39 10.73 24.16
C SER A 302 -40.19 9.82 24.46
N GLU A 303 -39.50 9.37 23.42
CA GLU A 303 -38.36 8.44 23.51
C GLU A 303 -37.30 8.70 22.44
N PHE A 304 -36.17 7.99 22.54
CA PHE A 304 -35.14 8.02 21.50
C PHE A 304 -35.55 7.16 20.32
N TYR A 305 -35.70 7.78 19.15
CA TYR A 305 -35.97 7.09 17.90
C TYR A 305 -34.70 6.77 17.15
N GLU A 306 -34.51 5.50 16.81
CA GLU A 306 -33.45 5.07 15.94
C GLU A 306 -33.80 5.40 14.48
N LEU A 307 -33.25 6.50 13.94
CA LEU A 307 -33.66 7.05 12.65
C LEU A 307 -32.80 6.54 11.50
N TRP A 308 -31.47 6.49 11.69
CA TRP A 308 -30.55 6.05 10.65
C TRP A 308 -29.55 5.02 11.20
N ASN A 309 -29.35 3.96 10.42
CA ASN A 309 -28.38 2.92 10.68
C ASN A 309 -27.47 2.78 9.48
N PHE A 310 -26.18 2.99 9.70
CA PHE A 310 -25.14 2.85 8.69
C PHE A 310 -24.25 1.67 9.05
N TYR A 311 -23.92 0.85 8.06
CA TYR A 311 -23.03 -0.31 8.22
C TYR A 311 -21.76 -0.08 7.41
N LEU A 312 -20.59 -0.42 7.96
CA LEU A 312 -19.36 -0.42 7.17
C LEU A 312 -19.53 -1.34 5.96
N TYR A 313 -19.11 -0.87 4.80
CA TYR A 313 -19.21 -1.61 3.55
C TYR A 313 -18.29 -2.84 3.59
N GLY A 314 -18.88 -3.98 3.93
CA GLY A 314 -18.20 -5.28 4.04
C GLY A 314 -17.69 -5.60 5.46
N PRO A 315 -17.30 -6.87 5.69
CA PRO A 315 -16.64 -7.28 6.93
C PRO A 315 -15.18 -6.82 6.95
N LEU A 316 -14.64 -6.65 8.15
CA LEU A 316 -13.24 -6.35 8.40
C LEU A 316 -12.38 -7.57 8.01
N GLY A 317 -11.33 -7.35 7.21
CA GLY A 317 -10.40 -8.40 6.80
C GLY A 317 -9.31 -8.73 7.83
N ALA A 318 -9.35 -8.08 8.99
CA ALA A 318 -8.38 -8.16 10.08
C ALA A 318 -9.06 -7.72 11.38
N ASP A 319 -8.44 -8.03 12.51
CA ASP A 319 -8.80 -7.39 13.76
C ASP A 319 -8.44 -5.89 13.68
N TYR A 320 -9.27 -5.03 14.26
CA TYR A 320 -9.03 -3.58 14.34
C TYR A 320 -9.19 -3.11 15.78
N SER A 321 -8.18 -2.43 16.32
CA SER A 321 -8.31 -1.75 17.61
C SER A 321 -8.87 -0.34 17.39
N LEU A 322 -9.78 0.11 18.23
CA LEU A 322 -10.32 1.46 18.29
C LEU A 322 -9.98 2.05 19.66
N GLN A 323 -9.31 3.21 19.65
CA GLN A 323 -8.92 3.93 20.85
C GLN A 323 -8.98 5.44 20.62
N GLY A 324 -9.65 6.16 21.52
CA GLY A 324 -9.78 7.61 21.47
C GLY A 324 -11.22 8.13 21.42
N SER A 325 -11.36 9.42 21.14
CA SER A 325 -12.65 10.11 21.04
C SER A 325 -13.14 10.21 19.61
N ILE A 326 -14.32 9.65 19.34
CA ILE A 326 -14.95 9.68 18.02
C ILE A 326 -15.44 11.11 17.70
N ILE A 327 -15.28 11.57 16.45
CA ILE A 327 -15.87 12.83 16.00
C ILE A 327 -17.01 12.52 15.01
N TYR A 328 -18.19 13.08 15.28
CA TYR A 328 -19.37 12.92 14.43
C TYR A 328 -19.63 14.21 13.67
N THR A 329 -19.66 14.16 12.34
CA THR A 329 -20.02 15.29 11.48
C THR A 329 -21.33 15.00 10.76
N VAL A 330 -22.38 15.78 11.01
CA VAL A 330 -23.72 15.55 10.45
C VAL A 330 -24.35 16.82 9.89
N TRP A 331 -24.98 16.72 8.72
CA TRP A 331 -25.83 17.76 8.15
C TRP A 331 -27.30 17.42 8.37
N LEU A 332 -27.96 18.23 9.20
CA LEU A 332 -29.31 17.93 9.66
C LEU A 332 -30.22 19.17 9.56
N LYS A 333 -31.49 18.92 9.24
CA LYS A 333 -32.61 19.86 9.44
C LYS A 333 -33.84 19.09 9.88
N PHE A 334 -34.83 19.80 10.41
CA PHE A 334 -36.17 19.26 10.59
C PHE A 334 -37.17 19.97 9.68
N THR A 335 -38.26 19.27 9.35
CA THR A 335 -39.40 19.78 8.62
C THR A 335 -40.64 19.60 9.47
N ILE A 336 -41.45 20.66 9.56
CA ILE A 336 -42.76 20.64 10.22
C ILE A 336 -43.69 21.61 9.52
N SER A 337 -44.97 21.23 9.42
CA SER A 337 -46.07 22.10 9.04
C SER A 337 -46.38 23.07 10.18
N GLY A 338 -45.74 24.24 10.22
CA GLY A 338 -45.96 25.24 11.27
C GLY A 338 -44.92 26.36 11.32
N LYS A 339 -45.01 27.25 12.33
CA LYS A 339 -44.11 28.41 12.50
C LYS A 339 -42.81 28.11 13.28
N LEU A 340 -42.65 26.90 13.82
CA LEU A 340 -41.45 26.52 14.58
C LEU A 340 -40.20 26.69 13.70
N SER A 341 -39.19 27.45 14.16
CA SER A 341 -37.96 27.75 13.41
C SER A 341 -36.75 26.95 13.90
N SER A 342 -36.75 26.60 15.19
CA SER A 342 -35.76 25.75 15.85
C SER A 342 -36.45 24.82 16.85
N TYR A 343 -35.82 23.68 17.13
CA TYR A 343 -36.26 22.71 18.11
C TYR A 343 -35.04 22.18 18.86
N ASP A 344 -35.03 22.37 20.18
CA ASP A 344 -33.97 21.87 21.05
C ASP A 344 -34.33 20.46 21.51
N THR A 345 -33.43 19.52 21.29
CA THR A 345 -33.59 18.11 21.63
C THR A 345 -32.25 17.44 21.87
N GLN A 346 -32.22 16.11 22.00
CA GLN A 346 -31.02 15.30 22.15
C GLN A 346 -30.80 14.41 20.94
N ILE A 347 -29.56 14.34 20.49
CA ILE A 347 -29.09 13.37 19.49
C ILE A 347 -28.18 12.36 20.17
N ARG A 348 -28.31 11.09 19.79
CA ARG A 348 -27.52 9.99 20.33
C ARG A 348 -26.88 9.20 19.20
N PHE A 349 -25.59 8.92 19.35
CA PHE A 349 -24.81 8.06 18.46
C PHE A 349 -24.46 6.79 19.21
N LYS A 350 -24.82 5.63 18.65
CA LYS A 350 -24.44 4.32 19.18
C LYS A 350 -23.60 3.57 18.16
N LEU A 351 -22.38 3.20 18.55
CA LEU A 351 -21.49 2.37 17.76
C LEU A 351 -21.64 0.92 18.20
N TYR A 352 -21.81 0.02 17.23
CA TYR A 352 -21.94 -1.41 17.45
C TYR A 352 -20.90 -2.19 16.65
N ASP A 353 -20.51 -3.32 17.22
CA ASP A 353 -19.76 -4.38 16.57
C ASP A 353 -20.75 -5.48 16.14
N VAL A 354 -20.76 -5.78 14.84
CA VAL A 354 -21.73 -6.69 14.23
C VAL A 354 -21.01 -7.93 13.72
N ASN A 355 -21.27 -9.06 14.35
CA ASN A 355 -20.65 -10.33 14.00
C ASN A 355 -21.14 -10.88 12.64
N GLU A 356 -20.51 -11.94 12.14
CA GLU A 356 -20.81 -12.56 10.84
C GLU A 356 -22.28 -13.03 10.70
N THR A 357 -22.97 -13.30 11.81
CA THR A 357 -24.36 -13.74 11.85
C THR A 357 -25.37 -12.58 11.97
N GLY A 358 -24.90 -11.33 11.96
CA GLY A 358 -25.71 -10.12 12.12
C GLY A 358 -26.02 -9.73 13.58
N GLY A 359 -25.48 -10.46 14.56
CA GLY A 359 -25.61 -10.12 15.98
C GLY A 359 -24.84 -8.84 16.31
N SER A 360 -25.49 -7.87 16.95
CA SER A 360 -24.92 -6.56 17.27
C SER A 360 -24.58 -6.42 18.76
N THR A 361 -23.36 -6.04 19.08
CA THR A 361 -22.86 -5.73 20.43
C THR A 361 -22.58 -4.24 20.54
N LEU A 362 -23.07 -3.57 21.59
CA LEU A 362 -22.84 -2.14 21.78
C LEU A 362 -21.39 -1.88 22.23
N VAL A 363 -20.68 -1.03 21.49
CA VAL A 363 -19.29 -0.62 21.77
C VAL A 363 -19.25 0.71 22.50
N ASN A 364 -19.97 1.72 21.99
CA ASN A 364 -19.99 3.06 22.57
C ASN A 364 -21.35 3.74 22.35
N SER A 365 -21.72 4.67 23.24
CA SER A 365 -22.95 5.44 23.17
C SER A 365 -22.75 6.88 23.66
N ASP A 366 -22.75 7.84 22.75
CA ASP A 366 -22.62 9.27 23.05
C ASP A 366 -23.96 10.00 22.86
N THR A 367 -24.32 10.89 23.78
CA THR A 367 -25.56 11.70 23.71
C THR A 367 -25.23 13.18 23.86
N PHE A 368 -25.84 14.02 23.03
CA PHE A 368 -25.59 15.46 22.97
C PHE A 368 -26.90 16.25 22.89
N ASP A 369 -26.95 17.39 23.55
CA ASP A 369 -28.02 18.38 23.34
C ASP A 369 -27.78 19.13 22.02
N ILE A 370 -28.84 19.32 21.23
CA ILE A 370 -28.80 19.90 19.89
C ILE A 370 -30.00 20.80 19.62
N GLY A 371 -29.74 22.01 19.12
CA GLY A 371 -30.76 22.91 18.60
C GLY A 371 -30.91 22.78 17.08
N ILE A 372 -31.81 21.92 16.62
CA ILE A 372 -32.01 21.65 15.19
C ILE A 372 -32.81 22.80 14.57
N LYS A 373 -32.43 23.24 13.37
CA LYS A 373 -33.09 24.34 12.64
C LYS A 373 -33.82 23.80 11.42
N LYS A 374 -34.80 24.57 10.92
CA LYS A 374 -35.45 24.28 9.62
C LYS A 374 -34.49 24.37 8.43
N LYS A 375 -33.46 25.22 8.55
CA LYS A 375 -32.40 25.33 7.54
C LYS A 375 -31.37 24.24 7.77
N MET A 376 -30.89 23.65 6.68
CA MET A 376 -29.80 22.69 6.70
C MET A 376 -28.57 23.27 7.42
N THR A 377 -28.13 22.57 8.47
CA THR A 377 -27.07 23.02 9.39
C THR A 377 -26.08 21.88 9.61
N LYS A 378 -24.77 22.21 9.58
CA LYS A 378 -23.69 21.30 9.93
C LYS A 378 -23.53 21.29 11.45
N PHE A 379 -23.52 20.10 12.05
CA PHE A 379 -23.18 19.86 13.43
C PHE A 379 -21.93 18.99 13.50
N GLN A 380 -21.09 19.26 14.50
CA GLN A 380 -19.90 18.48 14.79
C GLN A 380 -19.88 18.20 16.29
N PHE A 381 -19.75 16.92 16.65
CA PHE A 381 -19.75 16.45 18.04
C PHE A 381 -18.46 15.68 18.30
N THR A 382 -17.90 15.86 19.49
CA THR A 382 -16.77 15.05 19.97
C THR A 382 -17.29 14.11 21.06
N GLY A 383 -17.23 12.81 20.79
CA GLY A 383 -17.64 11.72 21.67
C GLY A 383 -16.75 11.56 22.90
N SER A 384 -17.23 10.71 23.80
CA SER A 384 -16.45 10.24 24.94
C SER A 384 -15.21 9.46 24.49
N HIS A 385 -14.22 9.37 25.39
CA HIS A 385 -12.99 8.63 25.13
C HIS A 385 -13.24 7.12 25.27
N ILE A 386 -12.83 6.34 24.27
CA ILE A 386 -12.81 4.88 24.30
C ILE A 386 -11.40 4.41 24.67
N ASP A 387 -11.27 3.68 25.78
CA ASP A 387 -9.97 3.24 26.29
C ASP A 387 -9.26 2.26 25.34
N GLU A 388 -9.93 1.18 24.93
CA GLU A 388 -9.51 0.26 23.86
C GLU A 388 -10.68 -0.70 23.56
N TYR A 389 -11.03 -0.88 22.27
CA TYR A 389 -11.97 -1.92 21.83
C TYR A 389 -11.43 -2.60 20.57
N ILE A 390 -11.49 -3.94 20.51
CA ILE A 390 -11.04 -4.70 19.35
C ILE A 390 -12.26 -5.25 18.61
N PHE A 391 -12.39 -4.88 17.34
CA PHE A 391 -13.30 -5.51 16.40
C PHE A 391 -12.61 -6.73 15.79
N ASP A 392 -13.26 -7.88 15.85
CA ASP A 392 -12.71 -9.12 15.31
C ASP A 392 -12.74 -9.13 13.77
N SER A 393 -11.78 -9.83 13.16
CA SER A 393 -11.83 -10.16 11.74
C SER A 393 -13.16 -10.87 11.40
N GLY A 394 -13.79 -10.47 10.30
CA GLY A 394 -15.11 -10.98 9.89
C GLY A 394 -16.28 -10.16 10.44
N HIS A 395 -16.09 -9.36 11.48
CA HIS A 395 -17.12 -8.45 11.98
C HIS A 395 -17.24 -7.19 11.11
N THR A 396 -18.28 -6.40 11.32
CA THR A 396 -18.47 -5.09 10.67
C THR A 396 -18.91 -4.06 11.71
N LEU A 397 -18.77 -2.77 11.39
CA LEU A 397 -19.21 -1.69 12.26
C LEU A 397 -20.62 -1.23 11.89
N ARG A 398 -21.46 -0.96 12.89
CA ARG A 398 -22.74 -0.29 12.69
C ARG A 398 -22.80 0.98 13.52
N LEU A 399 -23.03 2.12 12.87
CA LEU A 399 -23.36 3.37 13.54
C LEU A 399 -24.87 3.60 13.48
N SER A 400 -25.45 3.83 14.64
CA SER A 400 -26.86 4.15 14.79
C SER A 400 -27.02 5.58 15.29
N ILE A 401 -27.84 6.36 14.60
CA ILE A 401 -28.15 7.76 14.92
C ILE A 401 -29.59 7.82 15.38
N SER A 402 -29.78 8.27 16.62
CA SER A 402 -31.09 8.42 17.23
C SER A 402 -31.35 9.86 17.65
N ILE A 403 -32.60 10.30 17.57
CA ILE A 403 -33.02 11.62 18.07
C ILE A 403 -34.15 11.40 19.06
N TYR A 404 -34.09 12.11 20.19
CA TYR A 404 -35.23 12.22 21.09
C TYR A 404 -36.27 13.13 20.43
N ASP A 405 -37.52 12.70 20.33
CA ASP A 405 -38.57 13.55 19.78
C ASP A 405 -39.86 13.39 20.58
N ASP A 406 -40.58 14.49 20.73
CA ASP A 406 -41.90 14.56 21.37
C ASP A 406 -42.93 15.25 20.47
N ARG A 407 -42.60 15.52 19.21
CA ARG A 407 -43.37 16.37 18.28
C ARG A 407 -43.63 15.78 16.89
N GLU A 408 -43.32 14.50 16.68
CA GLU A 408 -43.50 13.79 15.39
C GLU A 408 -42.86 14.54 14.20
N LEU A 409 -41.67 15.09 14.41
CA LEU A 409 -40.95 15.86 13.41
C LEU A 409 -40.40 14.95 12.32
N THR A 410 -40.37 15.46 11.08
CA THR A 410 -39.59 14.83 10.01
C THR A 410 -38.18 15.39 10.04
N TYR A 411 -37.21 14.55 10.36
CA TYR A 411 -35.80 14.91 10.29
C TYR A 411 -35.25 14.55 8.91
N VAL A 412 -34.43 15.43 8.35
CA VAL A 412 -33.79 15.20 7.06
C VAL A 412 -32.29 15.24 7.27
N PHE A 413 -31.66 14.09 7.05
CA PHE A 413 -30.23 13.91 7.09
C PHE A 413 -29.68 14.00 5.67
N GLU A 414 -28.67 14.84 5.46
CA GLU A 414 -28.01 14.97 4.16
C GLU A 414 -26.57 14.44 4.24
N TYR A 415 -26.22 13.57 3.32
CA TYR A 415 -24.92 12.92 3.25
C TYR A 415 -24.57 12.58 1.80
N ASP A 416 -23.50 11.81 1.59
CA ASP A 416 -23.07 11.39 0.26
C ASP A 416 -22.77 12.57 -0.68
N SER A 417 -22.08 13.60 -0.20
CA SER A 417 -21.66 14.69 -1.08
C SER A 417 -20.46 15.47 -0.59
N SER A 418 -19.63 15.89 -1.55
CA SER A 418 -18.47 16.77 -1.31
C SER A 418 -18.86 18.12 -0.69
N LYS A 419 -20.09 18.61 -0.95
CA LYS A 419 -20.58 19.88 -0.39
C LYS A 419 -21.22 19.72 1.00
N ARG A 420 -21.74 18.53 1.30
CA ARG A 420 -22.44 18.19 2.54
C ARG A 420 -21.98 16.84 3.05
N HIS A 421 -20.68 16.78 3.32
CA HIS A 421 -20.02 15.55 3.76
C HIS A 421 -20.36 15.32 5.23
N SER A 422 -21.26 14.38 5.47
CA SER A 422 -21.51 13.81 6.79
C SER A 422 -20.65 12.54 6.94
N ASN A 423 -19.98 12.40 8.08
CA ASN A 423 -19.00 11.33 8.33
C ASN A 423 -18.86 11.06 9.83
N ILE A 424 -18.20 9.94 10.13
CA ILE A 424 -17.69 9.60 11.46
C ILE A 424 -16.17 9.46 11.37
N ASP A 425 -15.46 10.14 12.24
CA ASP A 425 -14.01 10.09 12.34
C ASP A 425 -13.64 9.25 13.57
N LEU A 426 -13.04 8.09 13.30
CA LEU A 426 -12.61 7.11 14.27
C LEU A 426 -11.11 7.29 14.51
N PRO A 427 -10.70 7.81 15.69
CA PRO A 427 -9.28 7.89 16.01
C PRO A 427 -8.71 6.49 16.20
N GLY A 428 -7.53 6.24 15.64
CA GLY A 428 -6.75 5.06 15.98
C GLY A 428 -7.42 3.75 15.61
N MET A 429 -8.27 3.70 14.57
CA MET A 429 -8.70 2.43 13.97
C MET A 429 -7.52 1.82 13.21
N VAL A 430 -6.63 1.16 13.95
CA VAL A 430 -5.39 0.59 13.43
C VAL A 430 -5.51 -0.93 13.50
N VAL A 431 -5.04 -1.61 12.45
CA VAL A 431 -4.81 -3.06 12.55
C VAL A 431 -3.80 -3.26 13.68
N PRO A 432 -4.14 -3.95 14.79
CA PRO A 432 -3.19 -4.14 15.86
C PRO A 432 -1.95 -4.80 15.27
N GLU A 433 -0.77 -4.24 15.52
CA GLU A 433 0.52 -4.82 15.09
C GLU A 433 0.84 -6.15 15.81
N ARG A 434 -0.16 -6.96 16.16
CA ARG A 434 -0.02 -8.30 16.72
C ARG A 434 0.31 -9.32 15.63
N LEU A 435 1.31 -9.03 14.81
CA LEU A 435 1.95 -10.00 13.91
C LEU A 435 3.47 -9.85 13.82
N THR A 436 4.09 -9.10 14.74
CA THR A 436 5.52 -9.28 15.08
C THR A 436 5.80 -10.61 15.80
N GLY A 437 4.76 -11.33 16.27
CA GLY A 437 4.89 -12.59 17.02
C GLY A 437 5.11 -13.86 16.20
N VAL A 438 4.75 -13.91 14.91
CA VAL A 438 4.83 -15.17 14.13
C VAL A 438 6.24 -15.45 13.59
N LEU A 439 7.11 -14.44 13.56
CA LEU A 439 8.56 -14.66 13.36
C LEU A 439 9.30 -15.06 14.64
N GLN A 440 8.72 -14.89 15.84
CA GLN A 440 9.38 -15.26 17.10
C GLN A 440 9.07 -16.69 17.57
N VAL A 441 7.87 -17.22 17.31
CA VAL A 441 7.51 -18.57 17.80
C VAL A 441 8.18 -19.68 16.98
N SER A 442 8.44 -19.45 15.70
CA SER A 442 9.19 -20.40 14.84
C SER A 442 10.69 -20.45 15.20
N PHE A 443 11.21 -19.44 15.89
CA PHE A 443 12.63 -19.32 16.24
C PHE A 443 12.98 -19.93 17.60
N PHE A 444 12.04 -19.98 18.54
CA PHE A 444 12.31 -20.53 19.89
C PHE A 444 12.39 -22.06 19.92
N PHE A 445 11.62 -22.77 19.08
CA PHE A 445 11.69 -24.24 19.02
C PHE A 445 12.87 -24.75 18.16
N ALA A 446 13.32 -24.00 17.17
CA ALA A 446 14.47 -24.37 16.35
C ALA A 446 15.81 -24.15 17.09
N THR A 447 15.94 -23.07 17.87
CA THR A 447 17.19 -22.74 18.57
C THR A 447 17.41 -23.56 19.84
N THR A 448 16.36 -23.92 20.58
CA THR A 448 16.51 -24.73 21.81
C THR A 448 16.86 -26.21 21.53
N SER A 449 16.40 -26.79 20.42
CA SER A 449 16.81 -28.16 20.04
C SER A 449 18.25 -28.21 19.53
N ILE A 450 18.72 -27.16 18.85
CA ILE A 450 20.08 -27.08 18.30
C ILE A 450 21.09 -26.73 19.41
N ILE A 451 20.76 -25.82 20.32
CA ILE A 451 21.63 -25.43 21.43
C ILE A 451 21.74 -26.57 22.47
N SER A 452 20.65 -27.29 22.77
CA SER A 452 20.71 -28.44 23.69
C SER A 452 21.46 -29.65 23.12
N GLY A 453 21.39 -29.88 21.80
CA GLY A 453 22.17 -30.89 21.10
C GLY A 453 23.67 -30.55 21.05
N HIS A 454 24.02 -29.27 20.84
CA HIS A 454 25.42 -28.84 20.76
C HIS A 454 26.10 -28.81 22.14
N LEU A 455 25.41 -28.37 23.19
CA LEU A 455 25.95 -28.39 24.57
C LEU A 455 26.17 -29.82 25.09
N ARG A 456 25.30 -30.79 24.76
CA ARG A 456 25.53 -32.20 25.14
C ARG A 456 26.77 -32.79 24.45
N SER A 457 27.04 -32.43 23.20
CA SER A 457 28.22 -32.92 22.47
C SER A 457 29.55 -32.30 22.96
N ILE A 458 29.50 -31.05 23.44
CA ILE A 458 30.67 -30.36 24.00
C ILE A 458 30.96 -30.86 25.43
N LEU A 459 29.93 -31.16 26.22
CA LEU A 459 30.09 -31.72 27.56
C LEU A 459 30.53 -33.19 27.55
N SER A 460 30.15 -34.00 26.56
CA SER A 460 30.64 -35.38 26.44
C SER A 460 32.10 -35.45 26.01
N ARG A 461 32.54 -34.57 25.09
CA ARG A 461 33.94 -34.51 24.61
C ARG A 461 34.92 -33.99 25.66
N ARG A 462 34.47 -33.14 26.60
CA ARG A 462 35.31 -32.71 27.73
C ARG A 462 35.49 -33.79 28.81
N ARG A 463 34.62 -34.80 28.85
CA ARG A 463 34.71 -35.90 29.81
C ARG A 463 35.69 -36.99 29.34
N GLU A 464 35.75 -37.24 28.03
CA GLU A 464 36.72 -38.17 27.41
C GLU A 464 38.16 -37.62 27.30
N GLN A 465 38.38 -36.32 27.57
CA GLN A 465 39.73 -35.73 27.59
C GLN A 465 40.31 -35.58 29.00
N ASN A 466 39.53 -35.88 30.04
CA ASN A 466 39.92 -35.77 31.45
C ASN A 466 39.87 -37.12 32.20
N GLU A 467 39.61 -38.22 31.49
CA GLU A 467 39.85 -39.61 31.89
C GLU A 467 40.98 -40.17 31.00
#